data_AF-A0A1H6IXE4-F1
#
_entry.id   AF-A0A1H6IXE4-F1
#
_cell.length_a   1.000
_cell.length_b   1.000
_cell.length_c   1.000
_cell.angle_alpha   90.00
_cell.angle_beta   90.00
_cell.angle_gamma   90.00
#
_symmetry.space_group_name_H-M   'P 1'
#
loop_
_entity.id
_entity.type
_entity.pdbx_description
1 polymer ?
#
loop_
_entity_poly.entity_id
_entity_poly.type
_entity_poly.pdbx_seq_one_letter_code
_entity_poly.pdbx_strand_id
1 'polypeptide(L)'
;MAAAVKCADTVLIPVKPSSLDLWASSDLVAIIKQRQEIGADLHAAFIISQAINNTNLANEVTEVLKEYVLPIFSARIVNRISYPASISNGKTVFHTQDKKAQDEINLIKKELLEC
;
A
#
# COMPACT_ATOMS: atom_id res chain seq x y z
N MET A 1 8.25 -0.53 15.14
CA MET A 1 7.96 -1.31 13.93
C MET A 1 7.92 -2.81 14.20
N ALA A 2 9.01 -3.41 14.71
CA ALA A 2 9.12 -4.87 14.86
C ALA A 2 7.96 -5.52 15.65
N ALA A 3 7.53 -4.93 16.77
CA ALA A 3 6.42 -5.48 17.57
C ALA A 3 5.09 -5.59 16.80
N ALA A 4 4.76 -4.59 15.98
CA ALA A 4 3.55 -4.60 15.17
C ALA A 4 3.60 -5.72 14.11
N VAL A 5 4.76 -5.88 13.44
CA VAL A 5 4.97 -6.97 12.47
C VAL A 5 4.93 -8.35 13.13
N LYS A 6 5.29 -8.47 14.43
CA LYS A 6 5.20 -9.75 15.14
C LYS A 6 3.77 -10.21 15.39
N CYS A 7 2.83 -9.27 15.55
CA CYS A 7 1.46 -9.55 15.95
C CYS A 7 0.46 -9.45 14.79
N ALA A 8 0.91 -9.10 13.60
CA ALA A 8 0.05 -8.96 12.42
C ALA A 8 -0.01 -10.27 11.65
N ASP A 9 -1.22 -10.65 11.20
CA ASP A 9 -1.42 -11.72 10.23
C ASP A 9 -1.10 -11.24 8.80
N THR A 10 -1.34 -9.94 8.55
CA THR A 10 -1.09 -9.29 7.25
C THR A 10 -0.46 -7.92 7.42
N VAL A 11 0.56 -7.61 6.60
CA VAL A 11 1.22 -6.30 6.55
C VAL A 11 1.09 -5.68 5.15
N LEU A 12 0.36 -4.57 5.08
CA LEU A 12 0.31 -3.73 3.88
C LEU A 12 1.37 -2.62 3.96
N ILE A 13 2.16 -2.49 2.91
CA ILE A 13 3.28 -1.55 2.83
C ILE A 13 2.92 -0.44 1.84
N PRO A 14 2.41 0.72 2.31
CA PRO A 14 2.10 1.83 1.43
C PRO A 14 3.40 2.50 0.95
N VAL A 15 3.56 2.63 -0.35
CA VAL A 15 4.72 3.29 -0.97
C VAL A 15 4.25 4.35 -1.95
N LYS A 16 4.84 5.55 -1.87
CA LYS A 16 4.65 6.52 -2.94
C LYS A 16 5.49 6.14 -4.14
N PRO A 17 5.12 6.62 -5.34
CA PRO A 17 5.93 6.42 -6.53
C PRO A 17 7.17 7.33 -6.49
N SER A 18 8.08 7.09 -5.54
CA SER A 18 9.27 7.88 -5.27
C SER A 18 10.39 6.96 -4.79
N SER A 19 11.63 7.21 -5.24
CA SER A 19 12.80 6.40 -4.86
C SER A 19 13.11 6.45 -3.36
N LEU A 20 12.73 7.54 -2.68
CA LEU A 20 12.94 7.69 -1.24
C LEU A 20 11.99 6.80 -0.43
N ASP A 21 10.72 6.72 -0.84
CA ASP A 21 9.73 5.86 -0.17
C ASP A 21 10.08 4.38 -0.35
N LEU A 22 10.61 4.01 -1.53
CA LEU A 22 11.10 2.65 -1.79
C LEU A 22 12.25 2.28 -0.85
N TRP A 23 13.27 3.14 -0.74
CA TRP A 23 14.40 2.88 0.16
C TRP A 23 13.97 2.80 1.62
N ALA A 24 13.06 3.68 2.07
CA ALA A 24 12.53 3.65 3.44
C ALA A 24 11.74 2.37 3.76
N SER A 25 11.19 1.70 2.76
CA SER A 25 10.47 0.43 2.94
C SER A 25 11.39 -0.80 3.03
N SER A 26 12.65 -0.70 2.61
CA SER A 26 13.57 -1.83 2.50
C SER A 26 13.84 -2.54 3.84
N ASP A 27 14.06 -1.79 4.92
CA ASP A 27 14.27 -2.33 6.27
C ASP A 27 13.03 -3.12 6.75
N LEU A 28 11.82 -2.62 6.45
CA LEU A 28 10.58 -3.31 6.80
C LEU A 28 10.44 -4.62 6.03
N VAL A 29 10.75 -4.60 4.72
CA VAL A 29 10.73 -5.81 3.88
C VAL A 29 11.69 -6.86 4.40
N ALA A 30 12.90 -6.47 4.82
CA ALA A 30 13.88 -7.39 5.38
C ALA A 30 13.33 -8.09 6.65
N ILE A 31 12.68 -7.34 7.55
CA ILE A 31 12.07 -7.90 8.76
C ILE A 31 10.93 -8.87 8.42
N ILE A 32 10.09 -8.53 7.45
CA ILE A 32 8.97 -9.38 7.00
C ILE A 32 9.50 -10.69 6.42
N LYS A 33 10.47 -10.62 5.49
CA LYS A 33 11.09 -11.79 4.87
C LYS A 33 11.73 -12.69 5.89
N GLN A 34 12.50 -12.13 6.82
CA GLN A 34 13.11 -12.90 7.90
C GLN A 34 12.07 -13.67 8.72
N ARG A 35 10.89 -13.08 8.97
CA ARG A 35 9.80 -13.78 9.66
C ARG A 35 9.18 -14.89 8.82
N GLN A 36 8.98 -14.65 7.53
CA GLN A 36 8.46 -15.67 6.60
C GLN A 36 9.45 -16.85 6.48
N GLU A 37 10.76 -16.58 6.45
CA GLU A 37 11.81 -17.61 6.39
C GLU A 37 11.84 -18.53 7.62
N ILE A 38 11.51 -18.00 8.81
CA ILE A 38 11.38 -18.81 10.04
C ILE A 38 10.01 -19.47 10.19
N GLY A 39 9.17 -19.45 9.14
CA GLY A 39 7.89 -20.15 9.08
C GLY A 39 6.70 -19.39 9.68
N ALA A 40 6.79 -18.06 9.84
CA ALA A 40 5.61 -17.29 10.25
C ALA A 40 4.57 -17.24 9.13
N ASP A 41 3.32 -17.49 9.47
CA ASP A 41 2.16 -17.28 8.60
C ASP A 41 1.84 -15.78 8.53
N LEU A 42 2.68 -15.04 7.82
CA LEU A 42 2.62 -13.60 7.67
C LEU A 42 2.46 -13.25 6.19
N HIS A 43 1.30 -12.70 5.84
CA HIS A 43 1.05 -12.19 4.49
C HIS A 43 1.57 -10.76 4.39
N ALA A 44 2.19 -10.41 3.27
CA ALA A 44 2.66 -9.05 3.05
C ALA A 44 2.47 -8.63 1.60
N ALA A 45 2.07 -7.38 1.38
CA ALA A 45 1.91 -6.83 0.06
C ALA A 45 2.18 -5.32 0.02
N PHE A 46 2.65 -4.85 -1.13
CA PHE A 46 2.78 -3.42 -1.40
C PHE A 46 1.48 -2.82 -1.92
N ILE A 47 1.21 -1.58 -1.52
CA ILE A 47 0.16 -0.74 -2.11
C ILE A 47 0.78 0.56 -2.59
N ILE A 48 0.56 0.90 -3.85
CA ILE A 48 0.98 2.19 -4.39
C ILE A 48 0.03 3.27 -3.88
N SER A 49 0.58 4.22 -3.13
CA SER A 49 -0.13 5.34 -2.53
C SER A 49 0.22 6.66 -3.20
N GLN A 50 -0.74 7.58 -3.27
CA GLN A 50 -0.59 8.90 -3.90
C GLN A 50 -0.07 8.82 -5.35
N ALA A 51 -0.55 7.84 -6.12
CA ALA A 51 -0.23 7.74 -7.54
C ALA A 51 -0.69 9.00 -8.28
N ILE A 52 0.15 9.53 -9.17
CA ILE A 52 -0.20 10.66 -10.02
C ILE A 52 -0.84 10.11 -11.30
N ASN A 53 -2.11 10.45 -11.53
CA ASN A 53 -2.82 10.05 -12.75
C ASN A 53 -2.10 10.55 -14.01
N ASN A 54 -2.21 9.80 -15.10
CA ASN A 54 -1.61 10.10 -16.40
C ASN A 54 -0.07 10.18 -16.41
N THR A 55 0.59 9.46 -15.50
CA THR A 55 2.06 9.31 -15.51
C THR A 55 2.44 7.84 -15.55
N ASN A 56 3.60 7.55 -16.15
CA ASN A 56 4.20 6.21 -16.13
C ASN A 56 4.87 5.88 -14.78
N LEU A 57 4.91 6.84 -13.86
CA LEU A 57 5.64 6.73 -12.60
C LEU A 57 5.15 5.57 -11.72
N ALA A 58 3.85 5.30 -11.72
CA ALA A 58 3.32 4.14 -11.02
C ALA A 58 3.84 2.81 -11.61
N ASN A 59 4.01 2.73 -12.93
CA ASN A 59 4.55 1.53 -13.59
C ASN A 59 6.05 1.38 -13.31
N GLU A 60 6.81 2.47 -13.37
CA GLU A 60 8.24 2.48 -13.04
C GLU A 60 8.49 1.98 -11.61
N VAL A 61 7.65 2.43 -10.66
CA VAL A 61 7.73 1.98 -9.27
C VAL A 61 7.32 0.53 -9.10
N THR A 62 6.31 0.05 -9.83
CA THR A 62 5.95 -1.37 -9.85
C THR A 62 7.14 -2.24 -10.27
N GLU A 63 7.92 -1.83 -11.28
CA GLU A 63 9.09 -2.61 -11.71
C GLU A 63 10.15 -2.72 -10.61
N VAL A 64 10.45 -1.62 -9.90
CA VAL A 64 11.40 -1.65 -8.78
C VAL A 64 10.84 -2.47 -7.61
N LEU A 65 9.54 -2.40 -7.36
CA LEU A 65 8.90 -3.17 -6.28
C LEU A 65 8.97 -4.69 -6.51
N LYS A 66 9.02 -5.15 -7.77
CA LYS A 66 9.18 -6.57 -8.08
C LYS A 66 10.50 -7.14 -7.55
N GLU A 67 11.56 -6.32 -7.43
CA GLU A 67 12.85 -6.74 -6.88
C GLU A 67 12.73 -7.18 -5.41
N TYR A 68 11.74 -6.65 -4.69
CA TYR A 68 11.50 -7.02 -3.30
C TYR A 68 10.76 -8.36 -3.16
N VAL A 69 10.32 -9.01 -4.24
CA VAL A 69 9.68 -10.35 -4.22
C VAL A 69 8.52 -10.42 -3.22
N LEU A 70 7.76 -9.33 -3.09
CA LEU A 70 6.49 -9.32 -2.37
C LEU A 70 5.36 -9.04 -3.37
N PRO A 71 4.16 -9.60 -3.14
CA PRO A 71 2.97 -9.22 -3.88
C PRO A 71 2.77 -7.70 -3.93
N ILE A 72 2.29 -7.20 -5.06
CA ILE A 72 1.92 -5.80 -5.25
C ILE A 72 0.44 -5.79 -5.60
N PHE A 73 -0.36 -5.05 -4.84
CA PHE A 73 -1.78 -4.92 -5.14
C PHE A 73 -1.99 -4.21 -6.48
N SER A 74 -2.99 -4.66 -7.22
CA SER A 74 -3.40 -4.02 -8.47
C SER A 74 -4.10 -2.70 -8.19
N ALA A 75 -4.86 -2.65 -7.09
CA ALA A 75 -5.49 -1.45 -6.58
C ALA A 75 -4.43 -0.46 -6.05
N ARG A 76 -4.67 0.82 -6.33
CA ARG A 76 -3.79 1.93 -5.96
C ARG A 76 -4.60 3.10 -5.43
N ILE A 77 -3.99 3.87 -4.55
CA ILE A 77 -4.56 5.13 -4.06
C ILE A 77 -4.01 6.25 -4.93
N VAL A 78 -4.89 6.97 -5.62
CA VAL A 78 -4.49 8.12 -6.44
C VAL A 78 -4.40 9.36 -5.57
N ASN A 79 -3.49 10.28 -5.92
CA ASN A 79 -3.41 11.56 -5.26
C ASN A 79 -4.66 12.40 -5.56
N ARG A 80 -5.60 12.44 -4.61
CA ARG A 80 -6.89 13.14 -4.72
C ARG A 80 -7.08 14.08 -3.55
N ILE A 81 -7.68 15.24 -3.83
CA ILE A 81 -8.03 16.24 -2.81
C ILE A 81 -9.10 15.72 -1.83
N SER A 82 -9.93 14.75 -2.26
CA SER A 82 -10.98 14.14 -1.43
C SER A 82 -10.43 13.45 -0.18
N TYR A 83 -9.24 12.83 -0.24
CA TYR A 83 -8.58 12.23 0.92
C TYR A 83 -8.27 13.26 2.03
N PRO A 84 -7.40 14.29 1.81
CA PRO A 84 -7.11 15.29 2.83
C PRO A 84 -8.34 16.11 3.23
N ALA A 85 -9.23 16.43 2.28
CA ALA A 85 -10.46 17.17 2.60
C ALA A 85 -11.40 16.39 3.54
N SER A 86 -11.51 15.06 3.36
CA SER A 86 -12.31 14.23 4.26
C SER A 86 -11.70 14.16 5.67
N ILE A 87 -10.37 14.03 5.77
CA ILE A 87 -9.63 13.99 7.03
C ILE A 87 -9.82 15.28 7.82
N SER A 88 -9.70 16.45 7.17
CA SER A 88 -9.90 17.75 7.81
C SER A 88 -11.31 17.93 8.41
N ASN A 89 -12.28 17.16 7.93
CA ASN A 89 -13.66 17.16 8.43
C ASN A 89 -13.96 15.99 9.39
N GLY A 90 -12.95 15.23 9.83
CA GLY A 90 -13.14 14.04 10.66
C GLY A 90 -13.92 12.91 9.97
N LYS A 91 -13.86 12.87 8.64
CA LYS A 91 -14.61 11.95 7.77
C LYS A 91 -13.68 11.11 6.93
N THR A 92 -14.26 10.16 6.20
CA THR A 92 -13.58 9.33 5.19
C THR A 92 -14.04 9.71 3.78
N VAL A 93 -13.36 9.22 2.75
CA VAL A 93 -13.76 9.43 1.35
C VAL A 93 -15.16 8.90 1.02
N PHE A 94 -15.67 7.94 1.79
CA PHE A 94 -17.06 7.46 1.70
C PHE A 94 -18.10 8.52 2.07
N HIS A 95 -17.71 9.59 2.74
CA HIS A 95 -18.58 10.72 3.06
C HIS A 95 -18.44 11.88 2.07
N THR A 96 -17.75 11.67 0.95
CA THR A 96 -17.57 12.65 -0.13
C THR A 96 -18.34 12.21 -1.37
N GLN A 97 -18.42 13.05 -2.40
CA GLN A 97 -19.00 12.69 -3.70
C GLN A 97 -17.98 12.04 -4.66
N ASP A 98 -16.73 11.85 -4.24
CA ASP A 98 -15.67 11.27 -5.07
C ASP A 98 -15.79 9.74 -5.11
N LYS A 99 -16.64 9.23 -6.02
CA LYS A 99 -16.86 7.79 -6.22
C LYS A 99 -15.56 7.05 -6.56
N LYS A 100 -14.65 7.67 -7.31
CA LYS A 100 -13.39 7.02 -7.68
C LYS A 100 -12.50 6.79 -6.46
N ALA A 101 -12.45 7.73 -5.51
CA ALA A 101 -11.75 7.52 -4.25
C ALA A 101 -12.39 6.39 -3.41
N GLN A 102 -13.72 6.28 -3.42
CA GLN A 102 -14.42 5.19 -2.73
C GLN A 102 -14.12 3.83 -3.38
N ASP A 103 -14.11 3.77 -4.71
CA ASP A 103 -13.79 2.58 -5.48
C ASP A 103 -12.36 2.10 -5.22
N GLU A 104 -11.39 3.02 -5.16
CA GLU A 104 -9.99 2.69 -4.81
C GLU A 104 -9.89 1.94 -3.47
N ILE A 105 -10.57 2.44 -2.43
CA ILE A 105 -10.55 1.79 -1.11
C ILE A 105 -11.31 0.45 -1.13
N ASN A 106 -12.42 0.36 -1.86
CA ASN A 106 -13.17 -0.89 -2.00
C ASN A 106 -12.35 -1.96 -2.73
N LEU A 107 -11.58 -1.59 -3.76
CA LEU A 107 -10.71 -2.51 -4.47
C LEU A 107 -9.56 -3.00 -3.59
N ILE A 108 -8.93 -2.12 -2.81
CA ILE A 108 -7.90 -2.51 -1.83
C ILE A 108 -8.48 -3.47 -0.80
N LYS A 109 -9.68 -3.17 -0.28
CA LYS A 109 -10.38 -4.07 0.66
C LYS A 109 -10.62 -5.43 0.02
N LYS A 110 -11.03 -5.48 -1.24
CA LYS A 110 -11.31 -6.73 -1.94
C LYS A 110 -10.03 -7.57 -2.05
N GLU A 111 -8.95 -6.99 -2.57
CA GLU A 111 -7.66 -7.70 -2.70
C GLU A 111 -7.12 -8.18 -1.35
N LEU A 112 -7.29 -7.38 -0.29
CA LEU A 112 -6.89 -7.78 1.06
C LEU A 112 -7.66 -9.00 1.59
N LEU A 113 -8.94 -9.16 1.22
CA LEU A 113 -9.76 -10.32 1.62
C LEU A 113 -9.49 -11.55 0.76
N GLU A 114 -8.82 -11.39 -0.39
CA GLU A 114 -8.40 -12.47 -1.29
C GLU A 114 -6.97 -12.97 -0.98
N CYS A 115 -6.27 -12.33 -0.02
CA CYS A 115 -4.94 -12.72 0.46
C CYS A 115 -4.96 -13.91 1.42
#